data_AF-A0A915NPC9-F1
#
_entry.id   AF-A0A915NPC9-F1
#
_cell.length_a   1.000
_cell.length_b   1.000
_cell.length_c   1.000
_cell.angle_alpha   90.00
_cell.angle_beta   90.00
_cell.angle_gamma   90.00
#
_symmetry.space_group_name_H-M   'P 1'
#
loop_
_entity.id
_entity.type
_entity.pdbx_description
1 polymer ?
#
loop_
_entity_poly.entity_id
_entity_poly.type
_entity_poly.pdbx_seq_one_letter_code
_entity_poly.pdbx_strand_id
1 'polypeptide(L)'
;MRPLIATRVVQTTARSFPVIAGLSDVISFTTRTGTQEGIRTHLFRVETHRELASWVKTMIQNTYEACESTLQVNAPCIWQERRCELNIHLERGLSLNDSAGGQLHWEYPFEAIRVTGDDGKQFLWIEFIGGGGEQELDLLGSPKAVVFILHTFLATKVYQLGLYA
;
A
#
# COMPACT_ATOMS: atom_id res chain seq x y z
N MET A 1 13.03 6.57 0.81
CA MET A 1 11.58 6.36 1.04
C MET A 1 10.83 6.83 -0.19
N ARG A 2 9.98 6.00 -0.82
CA ARG A 2 9.14 6.37 -1.98
C ARG A 2 7.73 6.69 -1.45
N PRO A 3 7.44 7.94 -1.05
CA PRO A 3 6.24 8.22 -0.27
C PRO A 3 4.94 7.95 -1.03
N LEU A 4 4.92 8.15 -2.35
CA LEU A 4 3.69 8.08 -3.14
C LEU A 4 3.10 6.66 -3.21
N ILE A 5 3.91 5.65 -3.53
CA ILE A 5 3.44 4.25 -3.61
C ILE A 5 2.98 3.67 -2.26
N ALA A 6 3.44 4.28 -1.16
CA ALA A 6 3.02 3.96 0.20
C ALA A 6 1.92 4.91 0.72
N THR A 7 1.31 5.73 -0.14
CA THR A 7 0.27 6.71 0.22
C THR A 7 -1.05 6.40 -0.47
N ARG A 8 -2.17 6.58 0.24
CA ARG A 8 -3.52 6.45 -0.30
C ARG A 8 -4.43 7.59 0.10
N VAL A 9 -5.39 7.89 -0.77
CA VAL A 9 -6.53 8.76 -0.46
C VAL A 9 -7.65 7.88 0.11
N VAL A 10 -8.20 8.23 1.28
CA VAL A 10 -9.18 7.37 1.99
C VAL A 10 -10.51 8.03 2.34
N GLN A 11 -10.55 9.35 2.38
CA GLN A 11 -11.76 10.09 2.75
C GLN A 11 -11.86 11.33 1.88
N THR A 12 -13.00 11.51 1.23
CA THR A 12 -13.41 12.74 0.57
C THR A 12 -14.70 13.18 1.25
N THR A 13 -14.64 14.24 2.05
CA THR A 13 -15.82 14.71 2.80
C THR A 13 -16.10 16.16 2.48
N ALA A 14 -17.36 16.44 2.19
CA ALA A 14 -17.92 17.79 2.18
C ALA A 14 -18.54 18.18 3.54
N ARG A 15 -18.62 17.27 4.51
CA ARG A 15 -19.30 17.49 5.80
C ARG A 15 -18.50 16.95 6.97
N SER A 16 -18.03 17.84 7.84
CA SER A 16 -17.42 17.44 9.12
C SER A 16 -17.68 18.39 10.29
N PHE A 17 -18.55 19.39 10.16
CA PHE A 17 -18.94 20.22 11.30
C PHE A 17 -20.45 20.52 11.27
N PRO A 18 -21.15 20.56 12.43
CA PRO A 18 -22.51 21.07 12.48
C PRO A 18 -22.47 22.52 12.00
N VAL A 19 -23.08 22.75 10.84
CA VAL A 19 -23.14 24.07 10.21
C VAL A 19 -23.97 24.96 11.12
N ILE A 20 -23.33 25.93 11.77
CA ILE A 20 -24.02 27.16 12.17
C ILE A 20 -24.60 27.72 10.86
N ALA A 21 -25.93 27.85 10.78
CA ALA A 21 -26.61 28.27 9.57
C ALA A 21 -25.95 29.53 8.97
N GLY A 22 -25.32 29.39 7.79
CA GLY A 22 -24.68 30.50 7.07
C GLY A 22 -23.22 30.30 6.63
N LEU A 23 -22.53 29.20 6.99
CA LEU A 23 -21.18 28.89 6.52
C LEU A 23 -21.17 27.78 5.45
N SER A 24 -20.33 27.91 4.43
CA SER A 24 -20.20 26.96 3.32
C SER A 24 -19.65 25.60 3.77
N ASP A 25 -20.08 24.52 3.08
CA ASP A 25 -19.58 23.16 3.27
C ASP A 25 -18.04 23.11 3.15
N VAL A 26 -17.36 22.46 4.10
CA VAL A 26 -15.91 22.28 4.05
C VAL A 26 -15.59 21.07 3.17
N ILE A 27 -15.04 21.33 1.98
CA ILE A 27 -14.62 20.30 1.04
C ILE A 27 -13.18 19.89 1.38
N SER A 28 -12.95 18.60 1.61
CA SER A 28 -11.64 18.10 2.03
C SER A 28 -11.35 16.69 1.56
N PHE A 29 -10.06 16.33 1.51
CA PHE A 29 -9.61 14.96 1.36
C PHE A 29 -8.50 14.61 2.35
N THR A 30 -8.40 13.33 2.67
CA THR A 30 -7.37 12.80 3.58
C THR A 30 -6.43 11.86 2.85
N THR A 31 -5.12 12.06 3.03
CA THR A 31 -4.10 11.08 2.63
C THR A 31 -3.57 10.33 3.84
N ARG A 32 -3.27 9.05 3.67
CA ARG A 32 -2.62 8.19 4.64
C ARG A 32 -1.37 7.58 4.03
N THR A 33 -0.25 7.68 4.72
CA THR A 33 1.06 7.14 4.28
C THR A 33 1.54 6.11 5.28
N GLY A 34 1.82 4.90 4.80
CA GLY A 34 2.47 3.86 5.59
C GLY A 34 3.94 4.19 5.82
N THR A 35 4.39 4.05 7.06
CA THR A 35 5.77 4.31 7.51
C THR A 35 6.20 3.21 8.46
N GLN A 36 7.49 3.14 8.81
CA GLN A 36 8.00 2.21 9.83
C GLN A 36 7.47 2.52 11.24
N GLU A 37 6.96 3.73 11.47
CA GLU A 37 6.36 4.17 12.75
C GLU A 37 4.82 4.00 12.75
N GLY A 38 4.24 3.42 11.69
CA GLY A 38 2.80 3.29 11.52
C GLY A 38 2.27 4.19 10.41
N ILE A 39 1.09 4.80 10.61
CA ILE A 39 0.40 5.55 9.55
C ILE A 39 0.45 7.04 9.84
N ARG A 40 1.02 7.80 8.90
CA ARG A 40 0.94 9.27 8.90
C ARG A 40 -0.28 9.73 8.12
N THR A 41 -1.07 10.64 8.69
CA THR A 41 -2.31 11.13 8.08
C THR A 41 -2.22 12.64 7.84
N HIS A 42 -2.64 13.10 6.67
CA HIS A 42 -2.75 14.53 6.34
C HIS A 42 -4.15 14.85 5.81
N LEU A 43 -4.74 15.93 6.31
CA LEU A 43 -6.02 16.46 5.86
C LEU A 43 -5.79 17.71 5.01
N PHE A 44 -6.40 17.74 3.83
CA PHE A 44 -6.32 18.85 2.89
C PHE A 44 -7.71 19.43 2.68
N ARG A 45 -7.83 20.75 2.84
CA ARG A 45 -9.03 21.50 2.46
C ARG A 45 -8.87 21.98 1.02
N VAL A 46 -9.95 21.93 0.27
CA VAL A 46 -10.06 22.48 -1.09
C VAL A 46 -11.26 23.42 -1.18
N GLU A 47 -11.29 24.28 -2.20
CA GLU A 47 -12.31 25.32 -2.31
C GLU A 47 -13.53 24.84 -3.10
N THR A 48 -13.33 23.90 -4.04
CA THR A 48 -14.40 23.40 -4.90
C THR A 48 -14.40 21.88 -5.05
N HIS A 49 -15.56 21.32 -5.41
CA HIS A 49 -15.67 19.89 -5.77
C HIS A 49 -14.86 19.54 -7.02
N ARG A 50 -14.68 20.50 -7.93
CA ARG A 50 -13.86 20.31 -9.13
C ARG A 50 -12.38 20.13 -8.75
N GLU A 51 -11.88 20.95 -7.84
CA GLU A 51 -10.52 20.81 -7.31
C GLU A 51 -10.35 19.48 -6.57
N LEU A 52 -11.31 19.11 -5.71
CA LEU A 52 -11.30 17.82 -5.04
C LEU A 52 -11.13 16.67 -6.06
N ALA A 53 -11.96 16.65 -7.10
CA ALA A 53 -11.90 15.64 -8.14
C ALA A 53 -10.57 15.65 -8.89
N SER A 54 -10.05 16.85 -9.22
CA SER A 54 -8.75 17.01 -9.88
C SER A 54 -7.60 16.47 -9.02
N TRP A 55 -7.55 16.83 -7.74
CA TRP A 55 -6.53 16.36 -6.80
C TRP A 55 -6.53 14.85 -6.66
N VAL A 56 -7.70 14.24 -6.43
CA VAL A 56 -7.85 12.79 -6.29
C VAL A 56 -7.42 12.08 -7.58
N LYS A 57 -7.90 12.55 -8.74
CA LYS A 57 -7.54 11.99 -10.04
C LYS A 57 -6.03 12.05 -10.29
N THR A 58 -5.41 13.21 -10.08
CA THR A 58 -3.98 13.39 -10.29
C THR A 58 -3.15 12.53 -9.34
N MET A 59 -3.53 12.42 -8.06
CA MET A 59 -2.82 11.55 -7.11
C MET A 59 -2.89 10.08 -7.52
N ILE A 60 -4.06 9.58 -7.93
CA ILE A 60 -4.23 8.19 -8.36
C ILE A 60 -3.39 7.93 -9.62
N GLN A 61 -3.49 8.79 -10.63
CA GLN A 61 -2.74 8.65 -11.89
C GLN A 61 -1.23 8.62 -11.64
N ASN A 62 -0.72 9.60 -10.89
CA ASN A 62 0.70 9.66 -10.56
C ASN A 62 1.16 8.48 -9.70
N THR A 63 0.27 7.89 -8.91
CA THR A 63 0.58 6.69 -8.11
C THR A 63 0.79 5.48 -9.03
N TYR A 64 -0.03 5.32 -10.05
CA TYR A 64 0.13 4.24 -11.04
C TYR A 64 1.43 4.40 -11.84
N GLU A 65 1.70 5.61 -12.33
CA GLU A 65 2.96 5.93 -13.03
C GLU A 65 4.18 5.69 -12.12
N ALA A 66 4.08 6.04 -10.83
CA ALA A 66 5.12 5.78 -9.84
C ALA A 66 5.33 4.28 -9.58
N CYS A 67 4.27 3.47 -9.60
CA CYS A 67 4.38 2.02 -9.52
C CYS A 67 5.09 1.42 -10.73
N GLU A 68 4.73 1.84 -11.95
CA GLU A 68 5.33 1.35 -13.19
C GLU A 68 6.83 1.67 -13.26
N SER A 69 7.19 2.93 -12.96
CA SER A 69 8.59 3.37 -12.88
C SER A 69 9.37 2.71 -11.76
N THR A 70 8.71 2.38 -10.64
CA THR A 70 9.36 1.71 -9.51
C THR A 70 9.62 0.24 -9.78
N LEU A 71 8.66 -0.45 -10.41
CA LEU A 71 8.60 -1.88 -10.74
C LEU A 71 8.66 -2.85 -9.54
N GLN A 72 9.53 -2.56 -8.56
CA GLN A 72 9.85 -3.42 -7.44
C GLN A 72 10.19 -2.62 -6.17
N VAL A 73 9.75 -3.14 -5.03
CA VAL A 73 10.16 -2.69 -3.70
C VAL A 73 10.67 -3.87 -2.89
N ASN A 74 11.75 -3.64 -2.15
CA ASN A 74 12.34 -4.62 -1.26
C ASN A 74 12.14 -4.15 0.19
N ALA A 75 11.82 -5.09 1.08
CA ALA A 75 11.67 -4.86 2.51
C ALA A 75 12.48 -5.92 3.27
N PRO A 76 13.51 -5.51 4.04
CA PRO A 76 14.22 -6.43 4.93
C PRO A 76 13.27 -7.04 5.95
N CYS A 77 13.44 -8.33 6.23
CA CYS A 77 12.60 -9.03 7.20
C CYS A 77 13.32 -10.21 7.84
N ILE A 78 12.74 -10.75 8.92
CA ILE A 78 13.11 -12.05 9.46
C ILE A 78 11.99 -13.04 9.15
N TRP A 79 12.36 -14.20 8.59
CA TRP A 79 11.46 -15.31 8.29
C TRP A 79 12.11 -16.60 8.79
N GLN A 80 11.41 -17.36 9.65
CA GLN A 80 11.93 -18.59 10.23
C GLN A 80 13.35 -18.42 10.84
N GLU A 81 13.53 -17.36 11.63
CA GLU A 81 14.81 -16.99 12.27
C GLU A 81 15.96 -16.63 11.29
N ARG A 82 15.66 -16.46 10.00
CA ARG A 82 16.62 -16.08 8.95
C ARG A 82 16.41 -14.65 8.49
N ARG A 83 17.51 -13.95 8.19
CA ARG A 83 17.44 -12.64 7.55
C ARG A 83 17.13 -12.80 6.07
N CYS A 84 16.00 -12.24 5.67
CA CYS A 84 15.49 -12.32 4.32
C CYS A 84 15.18 -10.91 3.78
N GLU A 85 14.85 -10.87 2.50
CA GLU A 85 14.33 -9.70 1.83
C GLU A 85 13.02 -10.06 1.14
N LEU A 86 11.91 -9.47 1.62
CA LEU A 86 10.61 -9.53 0.97
C LEU A 86 10.62 -8.61 -0.24
N ASN A 87 10.30 -9.17 -1.40
CA ASN A 87 10.20 -8.49 -2.66
C ASN A 87 8.73 -8.33 -3.06
N ILE A 88 8.32 -7.11 -3.39
CA ILE A 88 7.02 -6.81 -3.99
C ILE A 88 7.30 -6.30 -5.40
N HIS A 89 7.00 -7.13 -6.40
CA HIS A 89 7.18 -6.85 -7.80
C HIS A 89 5.82 -6.67 -8.50
N LEU A 90 5.68 -5.62 -9.31
CA LEU A 90 4.40 -5.25 -9.92
C LEU A 90 3.81 -6.36 -10.79
N GLU A 91 4.64 -7.04 -11.58
CA GLU A 91 4.19 -8.13 -12.46
C GLU A 91 4.22 -9.51 -11.78
N ARG A 92 5.36 -9.87 -11.18
CA ARG A 92 5.63 -11.21 -10.61
C ARG A 92 4.94 -11.48 -9.27
N GLY A 93 4.50 -10.46 -8.54
CA GLY A 93 3.87 -10.61 -7.23
C GLY A 93 4.89 -10.54 -6.09
N LEU A 94 4.86 -11.51 -5.18
CA LEU A 94 5.67 -11.54 -3.97
C LEU A 94 6.75 -12.61 -4.05
N SER A 95 7.96 -12.29 -3.64
CA SER A 95 8.99 -13.29 -3.40
C SER A 95 9.79 -13.02 -2.14
N LEU A 96 10.35 -14.08 -1.56
CA LEU A 96 11.22 -13.99 -0.40
C LEU A 96 12.56 -14.59 -0.73
N ASN A 97 13.61 -13.79 -0.58
CA ASN A 97 14.98 -14.19 -0.86
C ASN A 97 15.82 -14.08 0.42
N ASP A 98 16.93 -14.82 0.49
CA ASP A 98 17.96 -14.54 1.47
C ASP A 98 18.50 -13.10 1.27
N SER A 99 18.69 -12.39 2.38
CA SER A 99 19.27 -11.04 2.42
C SER A 99 20.65 -10.93 1.74
N ALA A 100 21.40 -12.03 1.65
CA ALA A 100 22.67 -12.09 0.91
C ALA A 100 22.51 -12.25 -0.62
N GLY A 101 21.28 -12.25 -1.15
CA GLY A 101 20.99 -12.41 -2.59
C GLY A 101 21.17 -13.83 -3.12
N GLY A 102 21.24 -14.83 -2.23
CA GLY A 102 21.66 -16.19 -2.58
C GLY A 102 20.53 -17.14 -2.99
N GLN A 103 19.49 -17.27 -2.15
CA GLN A 103 18.47 -18.31 -2.30
C GLN A 103 17.05 -17.73 -2.31
N LEU A 104 16.26 -18.10 -3.31
CA LEU A 104 14.82 -17.89 -3.36
C LEU A 104 14.13 -18.93 -2.45
N HIS A 105 13.37 -18.47 -1.46
CA HIS A 105 12.59 -19.33 -0.56
C HIS A 105 11.22 -19.66 -1.14
N TRP A 106 10.53 -18.63 -1.65
CA TRP A 106 9.25 -18.79 -2.32
C TRP A 106 8.98 -17.58 -3.21
N GLU A 107 8.16 -17.79 -4.23
CA GLU A 107 7.63 -16.76 -5.13
C GLU A 107 6.18 -17.12 -5.46
N TYR A 108 5.29 -16.14 -5.30
CA TYR A 108 3.87 -16.29 -5.56
C TYR A 108 3.33 -15.06 -6.30
N PRO A 109 2.53 -15.27 -7.35
CA PRO A 109 1.84 -14.18 -8.00
C PRO A 109 0.77 -13.59 -7.07
N PHE A 110 0.34 -12.36 -7.34
CA PHE A 110 -0.68 -11.69 -6.54
C PHE A 110 -2.00 -12.49 -6.43
N GLU A 111 -2.36 -13.20 -7.50
CA GLU A 111 -3.56 -14.02 -7.60
C GLU A 111 -3.54 -15.24 -6.66
N ALA A 112 -2.35 -15.64 -6.18
CA ALA A 112 -2.19 -16.73 -5.23
C ALA A 112 -2.38 -16.27 -3.77
N ILE A 113 -2.45 -14.97 -3.48
CA ILE A 113 -2.68 -14.47 -2.12
C ILE A 113 -4.12 -14.81 -1.70
N ARG A 114 -4.26 -15.61 -0.65
CA ARG A 114 -5.55 -15.94 -0.05
C ARG A 114 -5.99 -14.91 0.96
N VAL A 115 -5.10 -14.60 1.90
CA VAL A 115 -5.35 -13.64 2.98
C VAL A 115 -4.03 -12.99 3.40
N THR A 116 -4.11 -11.73 3.82
CA THR A 116 -3.03 -11.01 4.47
C THR A 116 -3.52 -10.47 5.82
N GLY A 117 -2.62 -10.42 6.79
CA GLY A 117 -2.87 -9.88 8.13
C GLY A 117 -1.67 -9.09 8.63
N ASP A 118 -1.88 -8.12 9.51
CA ASP A 118 -0.80 -7.35 10.12
C ASP A 118 -1.17 -6.90 11.54
N ASP A 119 -0.18 -6.79 12.44
CA ASP A 119 -0.40 -6.37 13.84
C ASP A 119 -0.28 -4.86 14.06
N GLY A 120 0.03 -4.12 12.99
CA GLY A 120 0.31 -2.69 12.99
C GLY A 120 1.67 -2.30 13.60
N LYS A 121 2.45 -3.24 14.11
CA LYS A 121 3.69 -2.98 14.85
C LYS A 121 4.94 -3.57 14.21
N GLN A 122 4.92 -4.84 13.83
CA GLN A 122 6.12 -5.56 13.39
C GLN A 122 5.82 -6.70 12.41
N PHE A 123 4.73 -7.44 12.63
CA PHE A 123 4.48 -8.68 11.92
C PHE A 123 3.50 -8.50 10.75
N LEU A 124 3.82 -9.17 9.64
CA LEU A 124 2.99 -9.36 8.46
C LEU A 124 2.78 -10.85 8.23
N TRP A 125 1.52 -11.27 8.11
CA TRP A 125 1.15 -12.63 7.77
C TRP A 125 0.59 -12.68 6.35
N ILE A 126 1.05 -13.65 5.56
CA ILE A 126 0.58 -13.87 4.20
C ILE A 126 0.30 -15.35 4.02
N GLU A 127 -0.92 -15.69 3.63
CA GLU A 127 -1.25 -17.06 3.27
C GLU A 127 -1.52 -17.16 1.78
N PHE A 128 -0.86 -18.13 1.14
CA PHE A 128 -0.99 -18.40 -0.28
C PHE A 128 -1.82 -19.67 -0.53
N ILE A 129 -2.59 -19.65 -1.61
CA ILE A 129 -3.31 -20.83 -2.10
C ILE A 129 -2.27 -21.88 -2.50
N GLY A 130 -2.30 -23.05 -1.83
CA GLY A 130 -1.33 -24.13 -2.05
C GLY A 130 0.05 -23.89 -1.42
N GLY A 131 0.24 -22.84 -0.62
CA GLY A 131 1.55 -22.40 -0.10
C GLY A 131 2.09 -23.09 1.15
N GLY A 132 1.58 -24.28 1.51
CA GLY A 132 2.08 -25.05 2.65
C GLY A 132 1.83 -24.44 4.05
N GLY A 133 1.18 -23.28 4.14
CA GLY A 133 0.82 -22.62 5.40
C GLY A 133 0.93 -21.09 5.33
N GLU A 134 0.66 -20.45 6.46
CA GLU A 134 0.83 -19.00 6.65
C GLU A 134 2.32 -18.64 6.73
N GLN A 135 2.71 -17.58 6.02
CA GLN A 135 4.05 -17.01 6.05
C GLN A 135 4.05 -15.82 7.01
N GLU A 136 4.65 -16.02 8.18
CA GLU A 136 4.89 -14.94 9.16
C GLU A 136 6.21 -14.25 8.86
N LEU A 137 6.16 -12.94 8.68
CA LEU A 137 7.32 -12.07 8.40
C LEU A 137 7.44 -11.01 9.48
N ASP A 138 8.60 -10.96 10.13
CA ASP A 138 9.00 -9.85 10.99
C ASP A 138 9.64 -8.76 10.13
N LEU A 139 8.96 -7.62 9.98
CA LEU A 139 9.40 -6.51 9.13
C LEU A 139 10.30 -5.49 9.84
N LEU A 140 10.80 -5.81 11.04
CA LEU A 140 11.71 -4.97 11.84
C LEU A 140 11.12 -3.60 12.22
N GLY A 141 9.81 -3.44 12.08
CA GLY A 141 9.08 -2.20 12.26
C GLY A 141 7.69 -2.30 11.65
N SER A 142 6.93 -1.21 11.66
CA SER A 142 5.52 -1.27 11.31
C SER A 142 5.28 -1.81 9.89
N PRO A 143 4.39 -2.81 9.72
CA PRO A 143 4.09 -3.41 8.42
C PRO A 143 3.34 -2.46 7.48
N LYS A 144 2.89 -1.30 7.98
CA LYS A 144 1.97 -0.41 7.26
C LYS A 144 2.55 0.12 5.95
N ALA A 145 3.84 0.38 5.87
CA ALA A 145 4.48 0.75 4.61
C ALA A 145 4.36 -0.37 3.55
N VAL A 146 4.68 -1.61 3.95
CA VAL A 146 4.62 -2.80 3.09
C VAL A 146 3.19 -3.11 2.67
N VAL A 147 2.24 -3.08 3.61
CA VAL A 147 0.80 -3.27 3.33
C VAL A 147 0.30 -2.22 2.34
N PHE A 148 0.67 -0.94 2.53
CA PHE A 148 0.24 0.12 1.64
C PHE A 148 0.84 -0.04 0.24
N ILE A 149 2.11 -0.42 0.12
CA ILE A 149 2.73 -0.70 -1.17
C ILE A 149 2.05 -1.90 -1.84
N LEU A 150 1.77 -2.97 -1.09
CA LEU A 150 1.11 -4.17 -1.59
C LEU A 150 -0.21 -3.86 -2.27
N HIS A 151 -1.17 -3.22 -1.58
CA HIS A 151 -2.42 -2.92 -2.31
C HIS A 151 -2.30 -1.82 -3.36
N THR A 152 -1.27 -0.96 -3.31
CA THR A 152 -1.05 0.00 -4.41
C THR A 152 -0.60 -0.75 -5.67
N PHE A 153 0.34 -1.70 -5.54
CA PHE A 153 0.78 -2.54 -6.66
C PHE A 153 -0.37 -3.41 -7.19
N LEU A 154 -1.19 -4.00 -6.32
CA LEU A 154 -2.39 -4.73 -6.72
C LEU A 154 -3.36 -3.83 -7.50
N ALA A 155 -3.65 -2.62 -7.01
CA ALA A 155 -4.54 -1.68 -7.70
C ALA A 155 -4.00 -1.30 -9.08
N THR A 156 -2.69 -1.02 -9.18
CA THR A 156 -2.03 -0.75 -10.46
C THR A 156 -2.14 -1.94 -11.42
N LYS A 157 -1.91 -3.18 -10.94
CA LYS A 157 -2.04 -4.38 -11.79
C LYS A 157 -3.48 -4.58 -12.29
N VAL A 158 -4.47 -4.41 -11.42
CA VAL A 158 -5.90 -4.48 -11.80
C VAL A 158 -6.26 -3.38 -12.81
N TYR A 159 -5.70 -2.18 -12.66
CA TYR A 159 -5.85 -1.07 -13.60
C TYR A 159 -5.27 -1.40 -14.98
N GLN A 160 -4.07 -1.97 -15.04
CA GLN A 160 -3.44 -2.40 -16.30
C GLN A 160 -4.20 -3.50 -17.02
N LEU A 161 -4.86 -4.39 -16.28
CA LEU A 161 -5.70 -5.45 -16.85
C LEU A 161 -7.07 -4.94 -17.36
N GLY A 162 -7.37 -3.65 -17.21
CA GLY A 162 -8.64 -3.06 -17.63
C GLY A 162 -9.84 -3.55 -16.83
N LEU A 163 -9.62 -4.03 -15.60
CA LEU A 163 -10.66 -4.60 -14.74
C LEU A 163 -11.40 -3.54 -13.91
N TYR A 164 -11.08 -2.26 -14.08
CA TYR A 164 -11.89 -1.14 -13.60
C TYR A 164 -12.91 -0.77 -14.69
N ALA A 165 -14.17 -1.19 -14.49
CA ALA A 165 -15.33 -0.80 -15.31
C ALA A 165 -16.06 0.40 -14.71
#